data_AF-A0A920VIT6-F1
#
_entry.id   AF-A0A920VIT6-F1
#
_cell.length_a   1.000
_cell.length_b   1.000
_cell.length_c   1.000
_cell.angle_alpha   90.00
_cell.angle_beta   90.00
_cell.angle_gamma   90.00
#
_symmetry.space_group_name_H-M   'P 1'
#
loop_
_entity.id
_entity.type
_entity.pdbx_description
1 polymer ?
#
loop_
_entity_poly.entity_id
_entity_poly.type
_entity_poly.pdbx_seq_one_letter_code
_entity_poly.pdbx_strand_id
1 'polypeptide(L)'
;MEYLEDRGRIATNRVGIVGHSEGGLIGPLAAIQSEKIAYKIMLAGPGIPGIDILVAQGQLINRAAGAPEAVVEMNARVQRTLADIAKEENDLEKAGPRMRSAMREEIALLPQAFKGINSRVPN
;
A
#
# COMPACT_ATOMS: atom_id res chain seq x y z
N MET A 1 14.08 15.64 -15.04
CA MET A 1 15.43 16.21 -15.19
C MET A 1 15.39 17.57 -15.87
N GLU A 2 14.66 17.70 -16.99
CA GLU A 2 14.40 18.96 -17.73
C GLU A 2 14.24 20.20 -16.82
N TYR A 3 13.29 20.18 -15.88
CA TYR A 3 13.07 21.29 -14.94
C TYR A 3 14.28 21.71 -14.08
N LEU A 4 15.18 20.79 -13.76
CA LEU A 4 16.39 21.09 -12.97
C LEU A 4 17.55 21.55 -13.85
N GLU A 5 17.54 21.21 -15.14
CA GLU A 5 18.60 21.57 -16.09
C GLU A 5 18.61 23.07 -16.41
N ASP A 6 17.43 23.70 -16.45
CA ASP A 6 17.29 25.13 -16.73
C ASP A 6 17.65 26.04 -15.54
N ARG A 7 18.10 25.46 -14.42
CA ARG A 7 18.52 26.22 -13.25
C ARG A 7 20.04 26.37 -13.19
N GLY A 8 20.53 27.55 -13.55
CA GLY A 8 21.97 27.89 -13.47
C GLY A 8 22.62 27.79 -12.08
N ARG A 9 21.85 27.56 -11.01
CA ARG A 9 22.36 27.33 -9.63
C ARG A 9 22.49 25.83 -9.29
N ILE A 10 22.13 24.93 -10.19
CA ILE A 10 22.16 23.48 -9.97
C ILE A 10 23.28 22.87 -10.80
N ALA A 11 24.18 22.15 -10.13
CA ALA A 11 25.15 21.30 -10.82
C ALA A 11 24.44 20.05 -11.34
N THR A 12 24.05 20.06 -12.61
CA THR A 12 23.22 19.02 -13.24
C THR A 12 23.86 17.63 -13.21
N ASN A 13 25.19 17.56 -13.17
CA ASN A 13 25.96 16.31 -13.00
C ASN A 13 26.04 15.80 -11.55
N ARG A 14 25.34 16.44 -10.60
CA ARG A 14 25.31 16.05 -9.17
C ARG A 14 23.88 15.91 -8.64
N VAL A 15 22.92 15.74 -9.53
CA VAL A 15 21.52 15.52 -9.15
C VAL A 15 21.31 14.03 -8.87
N GLY A 16 20.69 13.71 -7.74
CA GLY A 16 20.29 12.35 -7.40
C GLY A 16 18.82 12.24 -7.01
N ILE A 17 18.36 11.01 -6.84
CA ILE A 17 16.98 10.70 -6.42
C ILE A 17 17.02 10.03 -5.06
N VAL A 18 16.17 10.51 -4.15
CA VAL A 18 15.91 9.86 -2.86
C VAL A 18 14.48 9.36 -2.86
N GLY A 19 14.33 8.06 -2.68
CA GLY A 19 13.05 7.38 -2.59
C GLY A 19 12.78 6.91 -1.16
N HIS A 20 11.65 7.32 -0.57
CA HIS A 20 11.20 6.85 0.74
C HIS A 20 9.98 5.94 0.62
N SER A 21 9.89 4.86 1.41
CA SER A 21 8.76 3.92 1.36
C SER A 21 8.57 3.38 -0.08
N GLU A 22 7.38 3.45 -0.68
CA GLU A 22 7.16 3.11 -2.10
C GLU A 22 8.12 3.86 -3.05
N GLY A 23 8.52 5.08 -2.69
CA GLY A 23 9.55 5.82 -3.41
C GLY A 23 10.89 5.08 -3.49
N GLY A 24 11.20 4.21 -2.53
CA GLY A 24 12.38 3.33 -2.58
C GLY A 24 12.31 2.28 -3.68
N LEU A 25 11.12 1.88 -4.12
CA LEU A 25 10.91 1.04 -5.32
C LEU A 25 10.86 1.87 -6.60
N ILE A 26 10.15 3.00 -6.58
CA ILE A 26 9.95 3.85 -7.77
C ILE A 26 11.21 4.64 -8.13
N GLY A 27 11.99 5.10 -7.14
CA GLY A 27 13.17 5.92 -7.34
C GLY A 27 14.21 5.28 -8.28
N PRO A 28 14.59 4.01 -8.07
CA PRO A 28 15.41 3.26 -9.01
C PRO A 28 14.80 3.15 -10.42
N LEU A 29 13.49 2.91 -10.54
CA LEU A 29 12.78 2.83 -11.82
C LEU A 29 12.73 4.17 -12.56
N ALA A 30 12.64 5.28 -11.84
CA ALA A 30 12.72 6.61 -12.41
C ALA A 30 14.16 6.93 -12.85
N ALA A 31 15.15 6.52 -12.06
CA ALA A 31 16.55 6.81 -12.34
C ALA A 31 17.07 6.12 -13.61
N ILE A 32 16.53 4.96 -14.01
CA ILE A 32 16.93 4.32 -15.27
C ILE A 32 16.43 5.07 -16.52
N GLN A 33 15.46 5.97 -16.37
CA GLN A 33 14.96 6.78 -17.49
C GLN A 33 15.89 7.94 -17.84
N SER A 34 16.95 8.19 -17.06
CA SER A 34 17.91 9.26 -17.35
C SER A 34 19.30 8.93 -16.84
N GLU A 35 20.26 8.86 -17.75
CA GLU A 35 21.69 8.69 -17.43
C GLU A 35 22.29 9.87 -16.66
N LYS A 36 21.56 10.99 -16.56
CA LYS A 36 22.00 12.21 -15.85
C LYS A 36 21.84 12.10 -14.32
N ILE A 37 21.19 11.05 -13.80
CA ILE A 37 21.05 10.83 -12.35
C ILE A 37 22.36 10.27 -11.78
N ALA A 38 23.04 11.07 -10.97
CA ALA A 38 24.36 10.76 -10.42
C ALA A 38 24.34 9.76 -9.26
N TYR A 39 23.30 9.78 -8.43
CA TYR A 39 23.15 8.86 -7.29
C TYR A 39 21.68 8.56 -6.97
N LYS A 40 21.48 7.42 -6.31
CA LYS A 40 20.17 6.86 -5.95
C LYS A 40 20.22 6.44 -4.48
N ILE A 41 19.28 6.92 -3.68
CA ILE A 41 19.14 6.54 -2.26
C ILE A 41 17.77 5.91 -2.07
N MET A 42 17.75 4.67 -1.57
CA MET A 42 16.53 3.96 -1.18
C MET A 42 16.44 3.99 0.34
N LEU A 43 15.52 4.77 0.89
CA LEU A 43 15.35 4.97 2.32
C LEU A 43 14.06 4.29 2.80
N ALA A 44 14.18 3.30 3.69
CA ALA A 44 13.02 2.56 4.22
C ALA A 44 12.07 2.06 3.11
N GLY A 45 12.63 1.65 1.97
CA GLY A 45 11.87 1.10 0.86
C GLY A 45 11.42 -0.35 1.12
N PRO A 46 10.32 -0.81 0.50
CA PRO A 46 9.90 -2.21 0.55
C PRO A 46 11.00 -3.18 0.12
N GLY A 47 11.28 -4.18 0.97
CA GLY A 47 12.14 -5.32 0.66
C GLY A 47 11.37 -6.64 0.47
N ILE A 48 10.05 -6.61 0.63
CA ILE A 48 9.12 -7.74 0.51
C ILE A 48 7.88 -7.28 -0.27
N PRO A 49 6.99 -8.19 -0.73
CA PRO A 49 5.78 -7.82 -1.45
C PRO A 49 4.92 -6.81 -0.68
N GLY A 50 4.35 -5.83 -1.40
CA GLY A 50 3.59 -4.74 -0.79
C GLY A 50 2.39 -5.21 0.04
N ILE A 51 1.72 -6.28 -0.37
CA ILE A 51 0.61 -6.85 0.40
C ILE A 51 1.06 -7.39 1.76
N ASP A 52 2.24 -8.00 1.85
CA ASP A 52 2.76 -8.51 3.12
C ASP A 52 3.10 -7.36 4.07
N ILE A 53 3.59 -6.25 3.53
CA ILE A 53 3.81 -5.01 4.29
C ILE A 53 2.49 -4.44 4.80
N LEU A 54 1.47 -4.32 3.96
CA LEU A 54 0.16 -3.78 4.34
C LEU A 54 -0.50 -4.62 5.43
N VAL A 55 -0.44 -5.94 5.31
CA VAL A 55 -0.97 -6.87 6.33
C VAL A 55 -0.21 -6.71 7.65
N ALA A 56 1.12 -6.73 7.62
CA ALA A 56 1.93 -6.60 8.83
C ALA A 56 1.71 -5.25 9.53
N GLN A 57 1.71 -4.14 8.78
CA GLN A 57 1.43 -2.81 9.32
C GLN A 57 0.00 -2.73 9.90
N GLY A 58 -0.98 -3.26 9.16
CA GLY A 58 -2.38 -3.28 9.59
C GLY A 58 -2.56 -4.06 10.89
N GLN A 59 -1.91 -5.22 11.04
CA GLN A 59 -1.97 -5.99 12.29
C GLN A 59 -1.34 -5.22 13.46
N LEU A 60 -0.16 -4.62 13.26
CA LEU A 60 0.52 -3.85 14.31
C LEU A 60 -0.30 -2.64 14.76
N ILE A 61 -0.86 -1.88 13.81
CA ILE A 61 -1.71 -0.71 14.09
C ILE A 61 -2.96 -1.12 14.86
N ASN A 62 -3.67 -2.16 14.40
CA ASN A 62 -4.89 -2.63 15.06
C ASN A 62 -4.61 -3.14 16.48
N ARG A 63 -3.55 -3.92 16.68
CA ARG A 63 -3.16 -4.38 18.03
C ARG A 63 -2.78 -3.21 18.94
N ALA A 64 -2.02 -2.24 18.43
CA ALA A 64 -1.67 -1.03 19.19
C ALA A 64 -2.90 -0.19 19.56
N ALA A 65 -3.94 -0.19 18.72
CA ALA A 65 -5.22 0.45 18.99
C ALA A 65 -6.12 -0.35 19.97
N GLY A 66 -5.67 -1.52 20.46
CA GLY A 66 -6.44 -2.37 21.37
C GLY A 66 -7.53 -3.20 20.70
N ALA A 67 -7.46 -3.39 19.38
CA ALA A 67 -8.42 -4.23 18.67
C ALA A 67 -8.31 -5.70 19.15
N PRO A 68 -9.45 -6.41 19.32
CA PRO A 68 -9.44 -7.84 19.59
C PRO A 68 -8.72 -8.62 18.49
N GLU A 69 -8.00 -9.69 18.84
CA GLU A 69 -7.22 -10.47 17.87
C GLU A 69 -8.09 -11.03 16.73
N ALA A 70 -9.35 -11.39 17.01
CA ALA A 70 -10.29 -11.82 15.97
C ALA A 70 -10.54 -10.74 14.90
N VAL A 71 -10.53 -9.46 15.29
CA VAL A 71 -10.67 -8.32 14.37
C VAL A 71 -9.36 -8.07 13.63
N VAL A 72 -8.22 -8.20 14.30
CA VAL A 72 -6.89 -8.10 13.68
C VAL A 72 -6.74 -9.13 12.55
N GLU A 73 -7.07 -10.38 12.83
CA GLU A 73 -6.97 -11.48 11.85
C GLU A 73 -8.00 -11.37 10.74
N MET A 74 -9.21 -10.89 11.03
CA MET A 74 -10.21 -10.59 10.01
C MET A 74 -9.72 -9.49 9.05
N ASN A 75 -9.13 -8.41 9.57
CA ASN A 75 -8.55 -7.36 8.73
C ASN A 75 -7.42 -7.89 7.83
N ALA A 76 -6.56 -8.77 8.38
CA ALA A 76 -5.49 -9.39 7.61
C ALA A 76 -6.03 -10.27 6.46
N ARG A 77 -7.08 -11.07 6.72
CA ARG A 77 -7.74 -11.87 5.67
C ARG A 77 -8.40 -10.99 4.61
N VAL A 78 -9.19 -10.00 5.03
CA VAL A 78 -9.82 -9.04 4.11
C VAL A 78 -8.77 -8.41 3.19
N GLN A 79 -7.67 -7.88 3.72
CA GLN A 79 -6.63 -7.26 2.90
C GLN A 79 -6.05 -8.22 1.85
N ARG A 80 -5.76 -9.48 2.22
CA ARG A 80 -5.27 -10.48 1.27
C ARG A 80 -6.30 -10.79 0.20
N THR A 81 -7.55 -11.06 0.58
CA THR A 81 -8.63 -11.34 -0.38
C THR A 81 -8.86 -10.18 -1.34
N LEU A 82 -8.85 -8.94 -0.84
CA LEU A 82 -8.99 -7.76 -1.70
C LEU A 82 -7.80 -7.62 -2.66
N ALA A 83 -6.57 -7.89 -2.20
CA ALA A 83 -5.39 -7.88 -3.05
C ALA A 83 -5.43 -8.97 -4.13
N ASP A 84 -5.95 -10.15 -3.82
CA ASP A 84 -6.09 -11.23 -4.80
C ASP A 84 -7.17 -10.91 -5.85
N ILE A 85 -8.31 -10.33 -5.43
CA ILE A 85 -9.31 -9.83 -6.37
C ILE A 85 -8.70 -8.76 -7.29
N ALA A 86 -7.91 -7.83 -6.75
CA ALA A 86 -7.27 -6.77 -7.53
C ALA A 86 -6.24 -7.31 -8.55
N LYS A 87 -5.61 -8.45 -8.29
CA LYS A 87 -4.68 -9.10 -9.24
C LYS A 87 -5.41 -9.80 -10.38
N GLU A 88 -6.61 -10.32 -10.11
CA GLU A 88 -7.37 -11.13 -11.05
C GLU A 88 -8.33 -10.29 -11.93
N GLU A 89 -8.90 -9.23 -11.36
CA GLU A 89 -9.94 -8.42 -12.02
C GLU A 89 -9.46 -6.98 -12.22
N ASN A 90 -9.20 -6.63 -13.47
CA ASN A 90 -8.75 -5.29 -13.88
C ASN A 90 -9.93 -4.34 -14.18
N ASP A 91 -11.15 -4.85 -14.33
CA ASP A 91 -12.34 -4.05 -14.54
C ASP A 91 -12.90 -3.53 -13.20
N LEU A 92 -12.79 -2.23 -12.97
CA LEU A 92 -13.21 -1.60 -11.71
C LEU A 92 -14.71 -1.80 -11.42
N GLU A 93 -15.55 -1.84 -12.45
CA GLU A 93 -16.99 -2.04 -12.31
C GLU A 93 -17.33 -3.46 -11.83
N LYS A 94 -16.44 -4.42 -12.07
CA LYS A 94 -16.56 -5.81 -11.57
C LYS A 94 -15.82 -6.02 -10.25
N ALA A 95 -14.62 -5.45 -10.13
CA ALA A 95 -13.79 -5.57 -8.94
C ALA A 95 -14.48 -4.98 -7.71
N GLY A 96 -15.06 -3.79 -7.81
CA GLY A 96 -15.71 -3.11 -6.68
C GLY A 96 -16.81 -3.93 -6.01
N PRO A 97 -17.82 -4.42 -6.74
CA PRO A 97 -18.85 -5.30 -6.18
C PRO A 97 -18.30 -6.59 -5.58
N ARG A 98 -17.33 -7.25 -6.24
CA ARG A 98 -16.70 -8.49 -5.76
C ARG A 98 -15.95 -8.27 -4.44
N MET A 99 -15.17 -7.18 -4.36
CA MET A 99 -14.48 -6.75 -3.15
C MET A 99 -15.44 -6.47 -1.99
N ARG A 100 -16.55 -5.73 -2.25
CA ARG A 100 -17.58 -5.48 -1.23
C ARG A 100 -18.26 -6.76 -0.73
N SER A 101 -18.51 -7.72 -1.62
CA SER A 101 -19.06 -9.03 -1.21
C SER A 101 -18.09 -9.78 -0.30
N ALA A 102 -16.84 -9.93 -0.73
CA ALA A 102 -15.81 -10.62 0.03
C ALA A 102 -15.59 -10.00 1.42
N MET A 103 -15.57 -8.67 1.51
CA MET A 103 -15.47 -7.97 2.80
C MET A 103 -16.68 -8.26 3.70
N ARG A 104 -17.90 -8.26 3.17
CA ARG A 104 -19.11 -8.58 3.96
C ARG A 104 -19.10 -10.02 4.46
N GLU A 105 -18.63 -10.96 3.65
CA GLU A 105 -18.50 -12.37 4.03
C GLU A 105 -17.53 -12.55 5.20
N GLU A 106 -16.34 -11.94 5.14
CA GLU A 106 -15.37 -11.98 6.25
C GLU A 106 -15.90 -11.32 7.54
N ILE A 107 -16.60 -10.19 7.42
CA ILE A 107 -17.24 -9.53 8.57
C ILE A 107 -18.34 -10.42 9.18
N ALA A 108 -19.09 -11.16 8.35
CA ALA A 108 -20.15 -12.03 8.82
C ALA A 108 -19.62 -13.20 9.68
N LEU A 109 -18.36 -13.60 9.48
CA LEU A 109 -17.67 -14.63 10.26
C LEU A 109 -17.22 -14.15 11.65
N LEU A 110 -17.24 -12.84 11.92
CA LEU A 110 -16.90 -12.33 13.25
C LEU A 110 -17.91 -12.80 14.31
N PRO A 111 -17.45 -13.07 15.54
CA PRO A 111 -18.35 -13.31 16.66
C PRO A 111 -19.36 -12.16 16.82
N GLN A 112 -20.59 -12.50 17.21
CA GLN A 112 -21.70 -11.54 17.32
C GLN A 112 -21.37 -10.35 18.24
N ALA A 113 -20.55 -10.57 19.26
CA ALA A 113 -20.06 -9.54 20.19
C ALA A 113 -19.32 -8.37 19.49
N PHE A 114 -18.81 -8.57 18.26
CA PHE A 114 -18.02 -7.58 17.53
C PHE A 114 -18.76 -6.95 16.34
N LYS A 115 -19.96 -7.44 15.97
CA LYS A 115 -20.70 -6.96 14.80
C LYS A 115 -21.31 -5.55 14.96
N GLY A 116 -21.40 -5.04 16.20
CA GLY A 116 -21.97 -3.71 16.51
C GLY A 116 -21.02 -2.52 16.35
N ILE A 117 -19.72 -2.74 16.15
CA ILE A 117 -18.71 -1.66 16.07
C ILE A 117 -18.68 -1.04 14.65
N ASN A 118 -19.23 -1.73 13.64
CA ASN A 118 -19.06 -1.40 12.22
C ASN A 118 -20.26 -0.72 11.54
N SER A 119 -21.24 -0.21 12.30
CA SER A 119 -22.45 0.45 11.76
C SER A 119 -22.22 1.83 11.11
N ARG A 120 -20.97 2.18 10.76
CA ARG A 120 -20.59 3.46 10.16
C ARG A 120 -20.01 3.34 8.74
N VAL A 121 -20.21 2.22 8.06
CA VAL A 121 -19.93 2.16 6.62
C VAL A 121 -21.16 2.72 5.90
N PRO A 122 -21.10 3.90 5.26
CA PRO A 122 -22.22 4.45 4.51
C PRO A 122 -22.52 3.55 3.31
N ASN A 123 -23.81 3.44 2.98
CA ASN A 123 -24.31 2.78 1.77
C ASN A 123 -23.71 3.38 0.49
#